data_AF-A0A081R204-F1
#
_entry.id   AF-A0A081R204-F1
#
_cell.length_a   1.000
_cell.length_b   1.000
_cell.length_c   1.000
_cell.angle_alpha   90.00
_cell.angle_beta   90.00
_cell.angle_gamma   90.00
#
_symmetry.space_group_name_H-M   'P 1'
#
loop_
_entity.id
_entity.type
_entity.pdbx_description
1 polymer ?
#
loop_
_entity_poly.entity_id
_entity_poly.type
_entity_poly.pdbx_seq_one_letter_code
_entity_poly.pdbx_strand_id
1 'polypeptide(L)'
;MSYKIKFDDITSVQVESQKTMNAWEEAIASLNKAMSDFINNQNLQGQAISSMRNYLVEVHGTLLQTLVNLMNDYSTNLLLYKDGYYQIDGDLHTKLPSKVFTNLHSALKSSRDDLKSEIEILNTTKDKISDLVSYEGSSHTSTVMNYNFLMNQLKNLDTSITQYESNHASQDLVAFKELLAATKALITEHAGKTRTVGTYQSGDFAKLKSVQRFAIAYKQATQQMESRVERVQAAQERDRVRLKPWLDQIRVGKTWLLAH
;
A
#
# COMPACT_ATOMS: atom_id res chain seq x y z
N MET A 1 7.00 4.71 16.42
CA MET A 1 6.79 3.62 15.44
C MET A 1 8.11 3.38 14.75
N SER A 2 8.51 2.12 14.46
CA SER A 2 9.71 1.84 13.66
C SER A 2 9.28 1.38 12.28
N TYR A 3 9.85 1.96 11.23
CA TYR A 3 9.56 1.64 9.84
C TYR A 3 10.78 1.01 9.17
N LYS A 4 10.53 0.13 8.20
CA LYS A 4 11.56 -0.58 7.42
C LYS A 4 11.11 -0.69 5.98
N ILE A 5 11.24 0.41 5.25
CA ILE A 5 10.74 0.53 3.88
C ILE A 5 11.83 0.11 2.90
N LYS A 6 11.43 -0.72 1.94
CA LYS A 6 12.24 -1.14 0.80
C LYS A 6 11.35 -1.12 -0.43
N PHE A 7 11.65 -0.23 -1.36
CA PHE A 7 10.79 -0.04 -2.53
C PHE A 7 10.79 -1.26 -3.45
N ASP A 8 11.90 -2.00 -3.52
CA ASP A 8 11.97 -3.27 -4.22
C ASP A 8 10.98 -4.30 -3.66
N ASP A 9 10.90 -4.42 -2.33
CA ASP A 9 9.99 -5.37 -1.68
C ASP A 9 8.52 -4.97 -1.95
N ILE A 10 8.20 -3.67 -1.84
CA ILE A 10 6.85 -3.14 -2.14
C ILE A 10 6.48 -3.37 -3.61
N THR A 11 7.41 -3.08 -4.53
CA THR A 11 7.21 -3.26 -5.97
C THR A 11 7.05 -4.74 -6.32
N SER A 12 7.84 -5.62 -5.71
CA SER A 12 7.69 -7.07 -5.86
C SER A 12 6.33 -7.55 -5.38
N VAL A 13 5.86 -7.09 -4.22
CA VAL A 13 4.52 -7.42 -3.70
C VAL A 13 3.44 -6.93 -4.64
N GLN A 14 3.56 -5.72 -5.18
CA GLN A 14 2.61 -5.18 -6.15
C GLN A 14 2.54 -6.04 -7.42
N VAL A 15 3.69 -6.39 -8.01
CA VAL A 15 3.77 -7.20 -9.24
C VAL A 15 3.18 -8.60 -9.02
N GLU A 16 3.55 -9.29 -7.94
CA GLU A 16 3.03 -10.63 -7.66
C GLU A 16 1.54 -10.62 -7.29
N SER A 17 1.08 -9.59 -6.57
CA SER A 17 -0.34 -9.41 -6.26
C SER A 17 -1.13 -9.17 -7.54
N GLN A 18 -0.66 -8.28 -8.43
CA GLN A 18 -1.35 -8.00 -9.69
C GLN A 18 -1.41 -9.24 -10.60
N LYS A 19 -0.33 -10.03 -10.67
CA LYS A 19 -0.33 -11.30 -11.41
C LYS A 19 -1.39 -12.27 -10.88
N THR A 20 -1.49 -12.40 -9.57
CA THR A 20 -2.49 -13.27 -8.93
C THR A 20 -3.91 -12.76 -9.16
N MET A 21 -4.12 -11.45 -9.03
CA MET A 21 -5.41 -10.80 -9.28
C MET A 21 -5.86 -10.98 -10.73
N ASN A 22 -4.98 -10.79 -11.70
CA ASN A 22 -5.31 -11.02 -13.12
C ASN A 22 -5.78 -12.47 -13.36
N ALA A 23 -5.10 -13.46 -12.78
CA ALA A 23 -5.50 -14.85 -12.89
C ALA A 23 -6.88 -15.12 -12.26
N TRP A 24 -7.18 -14.47 -11.12
CA TRP A 24 -8.50 -14.55 -10.49
C TRP A 24 -9.57 -13.83 -11.30
N GLU A 25 -9.27 -12.68 -11.90
CA GLU A 25 -10.17 -11.96 -12.80
C GLU A 25 -10.55 -12.80 -14.03
N GLU A 26 -9.58 -13.47 -14.65
CA GLU A 26 -9.83 -14.40 -15.77
C GLU A 26 -10.72 -15.58 -15.36
N ALA A 27 -10.47 -16.15 -14.17
CA ALA A 27 -11.29 -17.23 -13.63
C ALA A 27 -12.73 -16.76 -13.33
N ILE A 28 -12.88 -15.59 -12.71
CA ILE A 28 -14.18 -14.97 -12.41
C ILE A 28 -14.93 -14.64 -13.71
N ALA A 29 -14.26 -14.11 -14.72
CA ALA A 29 -14.86 -13.85 -16.04
C ALA A 29 -15.37 -15.14 -16.68
N SER A 30 -14.61 -16.22 -16.60
CA SER A 30 -15.02 -17.54 -17.10
C SER A 30 -16.24 -18.08 -16.36
N LEU A 31 -16.28 -17.94 -15.03
CA LEU A 31 -17.43 -18.32 -14.21
C LEU A 31 -18.66 -17.47 -14.54
N ASN A 32 -18.51 -16.15 -14.65
CA ASN A 32 -19.59 -15.25 -15.02
C ASN A 32 -20.18 -15.60 -16.39
N LYS A 33 -19.33 -15.95 -17.36
CA LYS A 33 -19.78 -16.42 -18.68
C LYS A 33 -20.57 -17.72 -18.56
N ALA A 34 -20.05 -18.74 -17.89
CA ALA A 34 -20.74 -20.01 -17.71
C ALA A 34 -22.09 -19.87 -16.99
N MET A 35 -22.15 -19.02 -15.95
CA MET A 35 -23.41 -18.69 -15.27
C MET A 35 -24.39 -18.00 -16.21
N SER A 36 -23.92 -17.04 -17.00
CA SER A 36 -24.75 -16.31 -17.97
C SER A 36 -25.31 -17.24 -19.06
N ASP A 37 -24.48 -18.14 -19.59
CA ASP A 37 -24.87 -19.15 -20.57
C ASP A 37 -25.94 -20.09 -19.99
N PHE A 38 -25.77 -20.54 -18.74
CA PHE A 38 -26.77 -21.36 -18.04
C PHE A 38 -28.09 -20.60 -17.81
N ILE A 39 -28.00 -19.36 -17.32
CA ILE A 39 -29.16 -18.53 -17.00
C ILE A 39 -29.99 -18.27 -18.26
N ASN A 40 -29.33 -17.96 -19.38
CA ASN A 40 -29.98 -17.60 -20.64
C ASN A 40 -30.41 -18.79 -21.50
N ASN A 41 -30.07 -20.04 -21.10
CA ASN A 41 -30.42 -21.23 -21.87
C ASN A 41 -31.93 -21.53 -21.82
N GLN A 42 -32.64 -21.27 -22.92
CA GLN A 42 -34.08 -21.47 -23.04
C GLN A 42 -34.53 -22.94 -23.07
N ASN A 43 -33.62 -23.87 -23.35
CA ASN A 43 -33.91 -25.31 -23.33
C ASN A 43 -34.00 -25.87 -21.91
N LEU A 44 -33.45 -25.16 -20.92
CA LEU A 44 -33.57 -25.52 -19.50
C LEU A 44 -34.79 -24.82 -18.90
N GLN A 45 -35.77 -25.61 -18.47
CA GLN A 45 -37.05 -25.13 -17.96
C GLN A 45 -37.48 -25.90 -16.70
N GLY A 46 -38.53 -25.42 -16.05
CA GLY A 46 -39.08 -26.00 -14.84
C GLY A 46 -38.62 -25.31 -13.57
N GLN A 47 -39.32 -25.61 -12.47
CA GLN A 47 -39.18 -24.88 -11.21
C GLN A 47 -37.77 -24.98 -10.62
N ALA A 48 -37.15 -26.17 -10.68
CA ALA A 48 -35.79 -26.36 -10.17
C ALA A 48 -34.75 -25.53 -10.95
N ILE A 49 -34.91 -25.38 -12.27
CA ILE A 49 -34.04 -24.52 -13.09
C ILE A 49 -34.24 -23.05 -12.72
N SER A 50 -35.49 -22.60 -12.54
CA SER A 50 -35.76 -21.23 -12.06
C SER A 50 -35.13 -20.97 -10.70
N SER A 51 -35.20 -21.92 -9.77
CA SER A 51 -34.50 -21.87 -8.48
C SER A 51 -32.98 -21.76 -8.64
N MET A 52 -32.38 -22.58 -9.51
CA MET A 52 -30.95 -22.52 -9.81
C MET A 52 -30.54 -21.16 -10.40
N ARG A 53 -31.30 -20.61 -11.33
CA ARG A 53 -31.04 -19.27 -11.91
C ARG A 53 -31.01 -18.19 -10.84
N ASN A 54 -32.03 -18.16 -9.98
CA ASN A 54 -32.11 -17.19 -8.88
C ASN A 54 -30.93 -17.35 -7.91
N TYR A 55 -30.56 -18.58 -7.57
CA TYR A 55 -29.42 -18.86 -6.71
C TYR A 55 -28.09 -18.37 -7.32
N LEU A 56 -27.85 -18.65 -8.60
CA LEU A 56 -26.63 -18.20 -9.29
C LEU A 56 -26.51 -16.68 -9.31
N VAL A 57 -27.61 -15.96 -9.59
CA VAL A 57 -27.61 -14.49 -9.61
C VAL A 57 -27.45 -13.91 -8.21
N GLU A 58 -28.32 -14.30 -7.28
CA GLU A 58 -28.42 -13.66 -5.97
C GLU A 58 -27.24 -14.01 -5.06
N VAL A 59 -26.75 -15.26 -5.12
CA VAL A 59 -25.66 -15.73 -4.24
C VAL A 59 -24.31 -15.60 -4.95
N HIS A 60 -24.09 -16.38 -6.02
CA HIS A 60 -22.77 -16.45 -6.65
C HIS A 60 -22.40 -15.15 -7.37
N GLY A 61 -23.33 -14.53 -8.10
CA GLY A 61 -23.10 -13.24 -8.76
C GLY A 61 -22.68 -12.16 -7.76
N THR A 62 -23.39 -12.05 -6.64
CA THR A 62 -23.06 -11.10 -5.56
C THR A 62 -21.66 -11.36 -4.98
N LEU A 63 -21.32 -12.62 -4.68
CA LEU A 63 -20.03 -12.96 -4.08
C LEU A 63 -18.87 -12.74 -5.07
N LEU A 64 -19.03 -13.12 -6.34
CA LEU A 64 -18.00 -12.91 -7.36
C LEU A 64 -17.75 -11.42 -7.62
N GLN A 65 -18.80 -10.61 -7.73
CA GLN A 65 -18.65 -9.15 -7.87
C GLN A 65 -17.93 -8.54 -6.67
N THR A 66 -18.22 -9.03 -5.46
CA THR A 66 -17.55 -8.59 -4.24
C THR A 66 -16.05 -8.91 -4.26
N LEU A 67 -15.67 -10.10 -4.73
CA LEU A 67 -14.26 -10.48 -4.86
C LEU A 67 -13.51 -9.53 -5.81
N VAL A 68 -14.12 -9.19 -6.95
CA VAL A 68 -13.55 -8.18 -7.88
C VAL A 68 -13.35 -6.84 -7.18
N ASN A 69 -14.35 -6.36 -6.44
CA ASN A 69 -14.23 -5.09 -5.72
C ASN A 69 -13.14 -5.13 -4.63
N LEU A 70 -13.02 -6.23 -3.89
CA LEU A 70 -11.97 -6.40 -2.89
C LEU A 70 -10.56 -6.41 -3.52
N MET A 71 -10.38 -7.07 -4.67
CA MET A 71 -9.12 -7.06 -5.40
C MET A 71 -8.76 -5.65 -5.87
N ASN A 72 -9.73 -4.96 -6.49
CA ASN A 72 -9.55 -3.59 -6.97
C ASN A 72 -9.23 -2.62 -5.84
N ASP A 73 -9.90 -2.75 -4.69
CA ASP A 73 -9.65 -1.92 -3.51
C ASP A 73 -8.26 -2.17 -2.93
N TYR A 74 -7.85 -3.43 -2.78
CA TYR A 74 -6.50 -3.72 -2.32
C TYR A 74 -5.42 -3.18 -3.27
N SER A 75 -5.53 -3.46 -4.58
CA SER A 75 -4.55 -3.01 -5.58
C SER A 75 -4.44 -1.48 -5.60
N THR A 76 -5.58 -0.80 -5.54
CA THR A 76 -5.64 0.65 -5.50
C THR A 76 -5.01 1.25 -4.25
N ASN A 77 -5.32 0.71 -3.06
CA ASN A 77 -4.70 1.20 -1.83
C ASN A 77 -3.19 0.98 -1.83
N LEU A 78 -2.71 -0.19 -2.31
CA LEU A 78 -1.27 -0.45 -2.42
C LEU A 78 -0.59 0.52 -3.40
N LEU A 79 -1.22 0.81 -4.53
CA LEU A 79 -0.72 1.79 -5.49
C LEU A 79 -0.63 3.18 -4.87
N LEU A 80 -1.66 3.65 -4.17
CA LEU A 80 -1.68 4.98 -3.56
C LEU A 80 -0.68 5.10 -2.40
N TYR A 81 -0.48 4.02 -1.65
CA TYR A 81 0.58 3.90 -0.65
C TYR A 81 1.97 4.00 -1.29
N LYS A 82 2.20 3.29 -2.39
CA LYS A 82 3.48 3.38 -3.10
C LYS A 82 3.69 4.76 -3.73
N ASP A 83 2.63 5.35 -4.28
CA ASP A 83 2.69 6.64 -4.97
C ASP A 83 3.08 7.80 -4.05
N GLY A 84 2.53 7.85 -2.83
CA GLY A 84 2.86 8.91 -1.87
C GLY A 84 4.31 8.85 -1.40
N TYR A 85 4.89 7.66 -1.35
CA TYR A 85 6.29 7.44 -1.02
C TYR A 85 7.27 8.11 -1.99
N TYR A 86 6.90 8.18 -3.28
CA TYR A 86 7.73 8.87 -4.27
C TYR A 86 7.80 10.40 -4.09
N GLN A 87 6.96 10.97 -3.22
CA GLN A 87 7.08 12.38 -2.82
C GLN A 87 8.14 12.59 -1.73
N ILE A 88 8.54 11.51 -1.05
CA ILE A 88 9.58 11.51 -0.01
C ILE A 88 10.94 11.21 -0.64
N ASP A 89 11.02 10.16 -1.47
CA ASP A 89 12.23 9.79 -2.20
C ASP A 89 11.88 9.25 -3.60
N GLY A 90 12.52 9.80 -4.62
CA GLY A 90 12.26 9.46 -6.01
C GLY A 90 12.99 8.21 -6.50
N ASP A 91 13.95 7.67 -5.74
CA ASP A 91 14.72 6.49 -6.14
C ASP A 91 13.87 5.20 -6.05
N LEU A 92 13.88 4.42 -7.13
CA LEU A 92 13.16 3.16 -7.27
C LEU A 92 13.65 2.08 -6.30
N HIS A 93 14.90 2.18 -5.84
CA HIS A 93 15.52 1.21 -4.94
C HIS A 93 15.71 1.77 -3.52
N THR A 94 15.02 2.86 -3.18
CA THR A 94 15.12 3.53 -1.88
C THR A 94 14.93 2.54 -0.73
N LYS A 95 15.80 2.66 0.27
CA LYS A 95 15.71 1.97 1.55
C LYS A 95 15.64 2.99 2.67
N LEU A 96 14.55 2.97 3.43
CA LEU A 96 14.34 3.87 4.57
C LEU A 96 14.24 3.05 5.87
N PRO A 97 15.37 2.63 6.45
CA PRO A 97 15.38 2.00 7.78
C PRO A 97 15.46 3.08 8.87
N SER A 98 14.44 3.16 9.73
CA SER A 98 14.37 4.19 10.79
C SER A 98 15.63 4.22 11.68
N LYS A 99 16.23 3.06 11.94
CA LYS A 99 17.47 2.93 12.73
C LYS A 99 18.67 3.67 12.13
N VAL A 100 18.77 3.73 10.80
CA VAL A 100 19.87 4.47 10.14
C VAL A 100 19.71 5.97 10.34
N PHE A 101 18.48 6.50 10.22
CA PHE A 101 18.20 7.91 10.49
C PHE A 101 18.51 8.29 11.94
N THR A 102 18.04 7.49 12.91
CA THR A 102 18.32 7.74 14.33
C THR A 102 19.82 7.70 14.62
N ASN A 103 20.54 6.70 14.10
CA ASN A 103 21.97 6.56 14.32
C ASN A 103 22.76 7.72 13.69
N LEU A 104 22.42 8.11 12.46
CA LEU A 104 23.09 9.19 11.75
C LEU A 104 22.86 10.54 12.45
N HIS A 105 21.63 10.80 12.89
CA HIS A 105 21.32 12.00 13.66
C HIS A 105 22.12 12.07 14.96
N SER A 106 22.22 10.95 15.70
CA SER A 106 23.04 10.88 16.92
C SER A 106 24.53 11.08 16.64
N ALA A 107 25.07 10.49 15.57
CA ALA A 107 26.47 10.66 15.17
C ALA A 107 26.78 12.12 14.79
N LEU A 108 25.91 12.77 14.02
CA LEU A 108 26.05 14.19 13.67
C LEU A 108 25.96 15.09 14.90
N LYS A 109 25.05 14.77 15.83
CA LYS A 109 24.95 15.48 17.12
C LYS A 109 26.27 15.42 17.88
N SER A 110 26.81 14.21 18.07
CA SER A 110 28.07 13.99 18.78
C SER A 110 29.21 14.75 18.12
N SER A 111 29.39 14.58 16.80
CA SER A 111 30.48 15.22 16.07
C SER A 111 30.40 16.75 16.10
N ARG A 112 29.20 17.34 16.04
CA ARG A 112 29.01 18.78 16.22
C ARG A 112 29.37 19.22 17.64
N ASP A 113 28.97 18.46 18.64
CA ASP A 113 29.20 18.79 20.05
C ASP A 113 30.71 18.70 20.37
N ASP A 114 31.41 17.70 19.83
CA ASP A 114 32.88 17.59 19.89
C ASP A 114 33.56 18.79 19.19
N LEU A 115 33.13 19.14 17.97
CA LEU A 115 33.65 20.32 17.26
C LEU A 115 33.47 21.61 18.07
N LYS A 116 32.30 21.80 18.71
CA LYS A 116 32.07 22.96 19.58
C LYS A 116 33.04 23.00 20.75
N SER A 117 33.31 21.86 21.38
CA SER A 117 34.28 21.77 22.47
C SER A 117 35.69 22.12 21.99
N GLU A 118 36.11 21.63 20.82
CA GLU A 118 37.42 21.95 20.24
C GLU A 118 37.55 23.45 19.88
N ILE A 119 36.48 24.06 19.37
CA ILE A 119 36.45 25.51 19.11
C ILE A 119 36.60 26.31 20.41
N GLU A 120 35.98 25.87 21.50
CA GLU A 120 36.10 26.52 22.81
C GLU A 120 37.53 26.43 23.36
N ILE A 121 38.17 25.26 23.23
CA ILE A 121 39.58 25.06 23.60
C ILE A 121 40.50 25.94 22.75
N LEU A 122 40.26 26.00 21.44
CA LEU A 122 41.04 26.84 20.52
C LEU A 122 40.93 28.33 20.89
N ASN A 123 39.72 28.83 21.11
CA ASN A 123 39.49 30.22 21.51
C ASN A 123 40.15 30.53 22.85
N THR A 124 39.98 29.67 23.85
CA THR A 124 40.62 29.83 25.16
C THR A 124 42.15 29.85 25.05
N THR A 125 42.72 29.02 24.18
CA THR A 125 44.18 28.96 23.96
C THR A 125 44.67 30.19 23.23
N LYS A 126 43.93 30.66 22.21
CA LYS A 126 44.21 31.89 21.48
C LYS A 126 44.23 33.10 22.43
N ASP A 127 43.24 33.20 23.30
CA ASP A 127 43.14 34.30 24.27
C ASP A 127 44.33 34.34 25.24
N LYS A 128 44.91 33.18 25.57
CA LYS A 128 46.10 33.09 26.45
C LYS A 128 47.40 33.56 25.81
N ILE A 129 47.50 33.59 24.48
CA ILE A 129 48.73 33.94 23.74
C ILE A 129 48.59 35.21 22.91
N SER A 130 47.46 35.93 23.05
CA SER A 130 47.12 37.08 22.20
C SER A 130 48.08 38.27 22.35
N ASP A 131 48.83 38.31 23.45
CA ASP A 131 49.92 39.26 23.70
C ASP A 131 51.17 38.98 22.85
N LEU A 132 51.38 37.72 22.46
CA LEU A 132 52.54 37.28 21.68
C LEU A 132 52.26 37.21 20.18
N VAL A 133 51.07 36.72 19.79
CA VAL A 133 50.72 36.48 18.38
C VAL A 133 49.26 36.86 18.12
N SER A 134 49.04 37.71 17.10
CA SER A 134 47.70 37.98 16.58
C SER A 134 47.31 36.91 15.55
N TYR A 135 46.21 36.21 15.79
CA TYR A 135 45.65 35.20 14.90
C TYR A 135 44.19 35.51 14.54
N GLU A 136 43.91 35.85 13.28
CA GLU A 136 42.57 36.15 12.78
C GLU A 136 41.84 34.92 12.18
N GLY A 137 42.07 33.72 12.73
CA GLY A 137 41.55 32.46 12.18
C GLY A 137 40.08 32.45 11.72
N SER A 138 39.75 31.51 10.84
CA SER A 138 38.41 31.41 10.25
C SER A 138 37.33 31.07 11.29
N SER A 139 36.20 31.77 11.20
CA SER A 139 35.02 31.45 12.02
C SER A 139 34.47 30.06 11.66
N HIS A 140 34.24 29.23 12.67
CA HIS A 140 33.62 27.91 12.52
C HIS A 140 32.09 27.94 12.62
N THR A 141 31.48 29.12 12.72
CA THR A 141 30.02 29.28 12.87
C THR A 141 29.28 28.63 11.69
N SER A 142 29.78 28.77 10.46
CA SER A 142 29.18 28.15 9.27
C SER A 142 29.16 26.62 9.35
N THR A 143 30.24 25.99 9.81
CA THR A 143 30.32 24.54 9.99
C THR A 143 29.29 24.06 11.03
N VAL A 144 29.18 24.75 12.18
CA VAL A 144 28.19 24.43 13.21
C VAL A 144 26.76 24.62 12.68
N MET A 145 26.51 25.68 11.90
CA MET A 145 25.22 25.90 11.25
C MET A 145 24.88 24.78 10.25
N ASN A 146 25.84 24.31 9.46
CA ASN A 146 25.66 23.18 8.54
C ASN A 146 25.30 21.89 9.28
N TYR A 147 25.94 21.58 10.42
CA TYR A 147 25.54 20.45 11.26
C TYR A 147 24.08 20.56 11.71
N ASN A 148 23.69 21.73 12.23
CA ASN A 148 22.30 21.94 12.68
C ASN A 148 21.30 21.83 11.52
N PHE A 149 21.66 22.34 10.34
CA PHE A 149 20.85 22.20 9.13
C PHE A 149 20.65 20.72 8.78
N LEU A 150 21.73 19.94 8.66
CA LEU A 150 21.66 18.51 8.31
C LEU A 150 20.87 17.70 9.33
N MET A 151 21.08 17.95 10.63
CA MET A 151 20.32 17.31 11.69
C MET A 151 18.82 17.61 11.60
N ASN A 152 18.46 18.88 11.32
CA ASN A 152 17.07 19.27 11.13
C ASN A 152 16.46 18.59 9.89
N GLN A 153 17.19 18.51 8.78
CA GLN A 153 16.73 17.81 7.57
C GLN A 153 16.46 16.32 7.86
N LEU A 154 17.38 15.63 8.54
CA LEU A 154 17.19 14.22 8.92
C LEU A 154 15.99 14.02 9.84
N LYS A 155 15.81 14.90 10.83
CA LYS A 155 14.67 14.86 11.75
C LYS A 155 13.35 15.09 11.01
N ASN A 156 13.31 16.04 10.09
CA ASN A 156 12.13 16.32 9.29
C ASN A 156 11.77 15.13 8.39
N LEU A 157 12.75 14.52 7.73
CA LEU A 157 12.55 13.33 6.92
C LEU A 157 12.02 12.14 7.74
N ASP A 158 12.63 11.85 8.89
CA ASP A 158 12.18 10.79 9.81
C ASP A 158 10.75 11.01 10.32
N THR A 159 10.41 12.27 10.63
CA THR A 159 9.07 12.67 11.07
C THR A 159 8.05 12.49 9.94
N SER A 160 8.37 12.96 8.73
CA SER A 160 7.50 12.81 7.56
C SER A 160 7.21 11.35 7.23
N ILE A 161 8.23 10.48 7.24
CA ILE A 161 8.05 9.04 7.01
C ILE A 161 7.20 8.42 8.12
N THR A 162 7.48 8.73 9.38
CA THR A 162 6.73 8.19 10.53
C THR A 162 5.26 8.59 10.47
N GLN A 163 4.98 9.85 10.15
CA GLN A 163 3.61 10.35 10.03
C GLN A 163 2.89 9.72 8.83
N TYR A 164 3.58 9.59 7.70
CA TYR A 164 3.06 8.92 6.51
C TYR A 164 2.65 7.46 6.83
N GLU A 165 3.56 6.68 7.42
CA GLU A 165 3.28 5.30 7.83
C GLU A 165 2.13 5.18 8.82
N SER A 166 2.06 6.07 9.81
CA SER A 166 0.99 6.07 10.81
C SER A 166 -0.38 6.38 10.19
N ASN A 167 -0.44 7.30 9.23
CA ASN A 167 -1.67 7.65 8.53
C ASN A 167 -2.16 6.47 7.69
N HIS A 168 -1.27 5.87 6.90
CA HIS A 168 -1.61 4.75 6.02
C HIS A 168 -2.02 3.50 6.83
N ALA A 169 -1.33 3.19 7.92
CA ALA A 169 -1.66 2.06 8.79
C ALA A 169 -3.07 2.15 9.42
N SER A 170 -3.55 3.37 9.68
CA SER A 170 -4.84 3.61 10.34
C SER A 170 -6.01 3.79 9.36
N GLN A 171 -5.77 4.12 8.09
CA GLN A 171 -6.82 4.59 7.19
C GLN A 171 -7.04 3.72 5.95
N ASP A 172 -5.98 3.26 5.28
CA ASP A 172 -6.08 2.75 3.90
C ASP A 172 -7.04 1.58 3.75
N LEU A 173 -6.95 0.62 4.65
CA LEU A 173 -7.63 -0.66 4.53
C LEU A 173 -8.88 -0.76 5.41
N VAL A 174 -9.41 0.35 5.91
CA VAL A 174 -10.56 0.32 6.83
C VAL A 174 -11.81 -0.25 6.13
N ALA A 175 -12.24 0.33 5.00
CA ALA A 175 -13.40 -0.19 4.28
C ALA A 175 -13.14 -1.56 3.67
N PHE A 176 -11.93 -1.80 3.15
CA PHE A 176 -11.51 -3.12 2.68
C PHE A 176 -11.71 -4.20 3.75
N LYS A 177 -11.18 -3.97 4.96
CA LYS A 177 -11.26 -4.93 6.08
C LYS A 177 -12.70 -5.14 6.51
N GLU A 178 -13.52 -4.09 6.55
CA GLU A 178 -14.93 -4.21 6.90
C GLU A 178 -15.72 -4.98 5.84
N LEU A 179 -15.54 -4.70 4.56
CA LEU A 179 -16.16 -5.45 3.47
C LEU A 179 -15.71 -6.92 3.49
N LEU A 180 -14.41 -7.19 3.68
CA LEU A 180 -13.89 -8.55 3.79
C LEU A 180 -14.51 -9.30 4.98
N ALA A 181 -14.60 -8.65 6.15
CA ALA A 181 -15.20 -9.23 7.34
C ALA A 181 -16.70 -9.50 7.16
N ALA A 182 -17.44 -8.54 6.60
CA ALA A 182 -18.86 -8.67 6.33
C ALA A 182 -19.14 -9.78 5.29
N THR A 183 -18.30 -9.89 4.26
CA THR A 183 -18.39 -10.95 3.24
C THR A 183 -18.12 -12.33 3.85
N LYS A 184 -17.09 -12.46 4.70
CA LYS A 184 -16.81 -13.71 5.43
C LYS A 184 -17.99 -14.12 6.32
N ALA A 185 -18.59 -13.16 7.04
CA ALA A 185 -19.77 -13.42 7.86
C ALA A 185 -20.97 -13.87 7.02
N LEU A 186 -21.18 -13.24 5.86
CA LEU A 186 -22.24 -13.59 4.92
C LEU A 186 -22.07 -15.01 4.36
N ILE A 187 -20.87 -15.36 3.91
CA ILE A 187 -20.54 -16.72 3.45
C ILE A 187 -20.75 -17.74 4.57
N THR A 188 -20.32 -17.42 5.79
CA THR A 188 -20.46 -18.32 6.94
C THR A 188 -21.93 -18.56 7.31
N GLU A 189 -22.74 -17.50 7.38
CA GLU A 189 -24.18 -17.62 7.65
C GLU A 189 -24.88 -18.40 6.53
N HIS A 190 -24.53 -18.14 5.27
CA HIS A 190 -25.08 -18.83 4.13
C HIS A 190 -24.75 -20.33 4.14
N ALA A 191 -23.48 -20.69 4.36
CA ALA A 191 -23.01 -22.07 4.42
C ALA A 191 -23.64 -22.87 5.57
N GLY A 192 -24.01 -22.21 6.67
CA GLY A 192 -24.73 -22.84 7.78
C GLY A 192 -26.20 -23.16 7.52
N LYS A 193 -26.76 -22.83 6.35
CA LYS A 193 -28.15 -23.15 5.98
C LYS A 193 -28.19 -24.40 5.11
N THR A 194 -28.95 -25.42 5.55
CA THR A 194 -29.28 -26.58 4.72
C THR A 194 -30.22 -26.14 3.60
N ARG A 195 -29.69 -25.94 2.39
CA ARG A 195 -30.48 -25.62 1.20
C ARG A 195 -29.97 -26.40 0.00
N THR A 196 -30.88 -27.03 -0.72
CA THR A 196 -30.61 -27.59 -2.05
C THR A 196 -30.83 -26.51 -3.10
N VAL A 197 -29.88 -26.32 -4.01
CA VAL A 197 -29.96 -25.30 -5.07
C VAL A 197 -31.26 -25.42 -5.89
N GLY A 198 -31.74 -26.64 -6.11
CA GLY A 198 -32.99 -26.91 -6.83
C GLY A 198 -34.28 -26.51 -6.09
N THR A 199 -34.19 -26.10 -4.83
CA THR A 199 -35.33 -25.62 -4.02
C THR A 199 -35.15 -24.18 -3.54
N TYR A 200 -34.14 -23.47 -4.04
CA TYR A 200 -33.88 -22.08 -3.68
C TYR A 200 -35.07 -21.18 -4.05
N GLN A 201 -35.50 -20.31 -3.13
CA GLN A 201 -36.53 -19.32 -3.41
C GLN A 201 -35.88 -17.95 -3.63
N SER A 202 -36.34 -17.19 -4.62
CA SER A 202 -35.84 -15.83 -4.84
C SER A 202 -36.00 -14.97 -3.58
N GLY A 203 -34.97 -14.18 -3.28
CA GLY A 203 -34.88 -13.35 -2.08
C GLY A 203 -34.42 -14.10 -0.82
N ASP A 204 -34.20 -15.41 -0.88
CA ASP A 204 -33.72 -16.19 0.26
C ASP A 204 -32.33 -15.80 0.75
N PHE A 205 -31.50 -15.27 -0.14
CA PHE A 205 -30.21 -14.71 0.21
C PHE A 205 -30.37 -13.40 0.99
N ALA A 206 -31.24 -12.50 0.52
CA ALA A 206 -31.50 -11.21 1.16
C ALA A 206 -32.09 -11.31 2.59
N LYS A 207 -32.69 -12.46 2.93
CA LYS A 207 -33.22 -12.74 4.28
C LYS A 207 -32.13 -13.05 5.32
N LEU A 208 -30.87 -13.26 4.91
CA LEU A 208 -29.77 -13.51 5.84
C LEU A 208 -29.49 -12.26 6.68
N LYS A 209 -29.22 -12.44 7.97
CA LYS A 209 -29.02 -11.33 8.91
C LYS A 209 -27.78 -10.50 8.55
N SER A 210 -26.75 -11.17 8.04
CA SER A 210 -25.48 -10.57 7.61
C SER A 210 -25.59 -9.69 6.37
N VAL A 211 -26.65 -9.80 5.55
CA VAL A 211 -26.81 -9.04 4.30
C VAL A 211 -26.84 -7.54 4.56
N GLN A 212 -27.48 -7.09 5.64
CA GLN A 212 -27.55 -5.66 5.95
C GLN A 212 -26.16 -5.07 6.18
N ARG A 213 -25.34 -5.73 7.00
CA ARG A 213 -23.95 -5.32 7.26
C ARG A 213 -23.12 -5.36 5.97
N PHE A 214 -23.25 -6.44 5.20
CA PHE A 214 -22.58 -6.59 3.91
C PHE A 214 -22.94 -5.46 2.95
N ALA A 215 -24.21 -5.12 2.78
CA ALA A 215 -24.66 -4.07 1.86
C ALA A 215 -24.12 -2.69 2.26
N ILE A 216 -24.07 -2.39 3.57
CA ILE A 216 -23.48 -1.15 4.08
C ILE A 216 -21.98 -1.11 3.78
N ALA A 217 -21.25 -2.17 4.12
CA ALA A 217 -19.81 -2.26 3.89
C ALA A 217 -19.45 -2.17 2.40
N TYR A 218 -20.22 -2.84 1.55
CA TYR A 218 -20.05 -2.83 0.10
C TYR A 218 -20.26 -1.43 -0.47
N LYS A 219 -21.34 -0.74 -0.06
CA LYS A 219 -21.61 0.64 -0.46
C LYS A 219 -20.50 1.58 -0.02
N GLN A 220 -20.03 1.47 1.22
CA GLN A 220 -18.94 2.29 1.74
C GLN A 220 -17.63 2.08 0.96
N ALA A 221 -17.23 0.83 0.72
CA ALA A 221 -16.04 0.52 -0.07
C ALA A 221 -16.14 1.07 -1.50
N THR A 222 -17.32 0.95 -2.13
CA THR A 222 -17.58 1.46 -3.48
C THR A 222 -17.48 2.99 -3.53
N GLN A 223 -18.14 3.69 -2.61
CA GLN A 223 -18.07 5.15 -2.51
C GLN A 223 -16.65 5.65 -2.24
N GLN A 224 -15.89 4.92 -1.41
CA GLN A 224 -14.49 5.26 -1.15
C GLN A 224 -13.63 5.07 -2.39
N MET A 225 -13.92 4.07 -3.24
CA MET A 225 -13.24 3.87 -4.51
C MET A 225 -13.56 4.99 -5.50
N GLU A 226 -14.85 5.28 -5.68
CA GLU A 226 -15.34 6.34 -6.58
C GLU A 226 -14.74 7.71 -6.24
N SER A 227 -14.65 8.06 -4.96
CA SER A 227 -14.07 9.34 -4.53
C SER A 227 -12.56 9.47 -4.79
N ARG A 228 -11.87 8.39 -5.16
CA ARG A 228 -10.42 8.37 -5.37
C ARG A 228 -10.01 8.15 -6.83
N VAL A 229 -10.96 7.98 -7.76
CA VAL A 229 -10.70 7.61 -9.17
C VAL A 229 -9.63 8.49 -9.83
N GLU A 230 -9.74 9.81 -9.77
CA GLU A 230 -8.79 10.72 -10.41
C GLU A 230 -7.36 10.58 -9.84
N ARG A 231 -7.25 10.49 -8.52
CA ARG A 231 -5.96 10.31 -7.84
C ARG A 231 -5.32 8.97 -8.21
N VAL A 232 -6.14 7.93 -8.34
CA VAL A 232 -5.70 6.58 -8.71
C VAL A 232 -5.21 6.56 -10.15
N GLN A 233 -5.93 7.15 -11.09
CA GLN A 233 -5.49 7.25 -12.48
C GLN A 233 -4.15 7.98 -12.60
N ALA A 234 -3.99 9.10 -11.89
CA ALA A 234 -2.73 9.83 -11.89
C ALA A 234 -1.58 9.01 -11.29
N ALA A 235 -1.84 8.26 -10.22
CA ALA A 235 -0.86 7.35 -9.63
C ALA A 235 -0.49 6.19 -10.57
N GLN A 236 -1.47 5.62 -11.28
CA GLN A 236 -1.24 4.54 -12.26
C GLN A 236 -0.29 4.99 -13.37
N GLU A 237 -0.48 6.20 -13.90
CA GLU A 237 0.37 6.70 -14.97
C GLU A 237 1.81 6.96 -14.49
N ARG A 238 1.97 7.57 -13.30
CA ARG A 238 3.29 7.73 -12.67
C ARG A 238 3.96 6.40 -12.41
N ASP A 239 3.19 5.43 -11.93
CA ASP A 239 3.71 4.11 -11.61
C ASP A 239 4.18 3.35 -12.86
N ARG A 240 3.42 3.43 -13.96
CA ARG A 240 3.79 2.81 -15.24
C ARG A 240 5.16 3.27 -15.72
N VAL A 241 5.45 4.57 -15.65
CA VAL A 241 6.75 5.13 -16.04
C VAL A 241 7.88 4.58 -15.17
N ARG A 242 7.62 4.39 -13.88
CA ARG A 242 8.60 3.96 -12.87
C ARG A 242 8.82 2.45 -12.85
N LEU A 243 7.80 1.67 -13.15
CA LEU A 243 7.86 0.21 -13.13
C LEU A 243 8.65 -0.36 -14.32
N LYS A 244 8.60 0.32 -15.48
CA LYS A 244 9.27 -0.17 -16.70
C LYS A 244 10.78 -0.36 -16.52
N PRO A 245 11.56 0.63 -16.03
CA PRO A 245 13.00 0.44 -15.77
C PRO A 245 13.30 -0.72 -14.82
N TRP A 246 12.50 -0.89 -13.75
CA TRP A 246 12.67 -1.95 -12.77
C TRP A 246 12.48 -3.34 -13.40
N LEU A 247 11.43 -3.52 -14.22
CA LEU A 247 11.18 -4.77 -14.95
C LEU A 247 12.28 -5.08 -15.98
N ASP A 248 12.75 -4.06 -16.69
CA ASP A 248 13.83 -4.20 -17.68
C ASP A 248 15.14 -4.66 -16.99
N GLN A 249 15.48 -4.10 -15.83
CA GLN A 249 16.64 -4.53 -15.03
C GLN A 249 16.55 -5.99 -14.57
N ILE A 250 15.40 -6.43 -14.07
CA ILE A 250 15.21 -7.83 -13.65
C ILE A 250 15.34 -8.79 -14.82
N ARG A 251 14.81 -8.41 -16.00
CA ARG A 251 14.93 -9.23 -17.21
C ARG A 251 16.39 -9.40 -17.59
N VAL A 252 17.16 -8.32 -17.63
CA VAL A 252 18.60 -8.35 -17.95
C VAL A 252 19.38 -9.17 -16.92
N GLY A 253 19.10 -8.98 -15.63
CA GLY A 253 19.73 -9.76 -14.55
C GLY A 253 19.47 -11.26 -14.64
N LYS A 254 18.22 -11.66 -14.94
CA LYS A 254 17.87 -13.08 -15.18
C LYS A 254 18.56 -13.65 -16.41
N THR A 255 18.66 -12.89 -17.52
CA THR A 255 19.37 -13.35 -18.71
C THR A 255 20.87 -13.52 -18.48
N TRP A 256 21.48 -12.67 -17.65
CA TRP A 256 22.91 -12.76 -17.33
C TRP A 256 23.24 -13.97 -16.46
N LEU A 257 22.38 -14.29 -15.48
CA LEU A 257 22.49 -15.47 -14.62
C LEU A 257 22.22 -16.81 -15.33
N LEU A 258 21.57 -16.80 -16.49
CA LEU A 258 21.33 -17.99 -17.31
C LEU A 258 22.39 -18.18 -18.42
N ALA A 259 23.23 -17.16 -18.64
CA ALA A 259 24.29 -17.15 -19.66
C ALA A 259 25.68 -17.50 -19.10
N HIS A 260 25.78 -17.74 -17.80
CA HIS A 260 26.98 -18.18 -17.07
C HIS A 260 26.62 -19.37 -16.18
#